data_AF-W6TAD9-F1
#
_entry.id   AF-W6TAD9-F1
#
_cell.length_a   1.000
_cell.length_b   1.000
_cell.length_c   1.000
_cell.angle_alpha   90.00
_cell.angle_beta   90.00
_cell.angle_gamma   90.00
#
_symmetry.space_group_name_H-M   'P 1'
#
loop_
_entity.id
_entity.type
_entity.pdbx_description
1 polymer ?
#
loop_
_entity_poly.entity_id
_entity_poly.type
_entity_poly.pdbx_seq_one_letter_code
_entity_poly.pdbx_strand_id
1 'polypeptide(L)'
;MLLDNNLRIKNIMPVQIVKVLYPQITVRSEAGEYLIVNISEQQLADPLFWATAKDIAHAKLWVPLGRTYHQLLADDWVLPQKDELALLK
;
A
#
# COMPACT_ATOMS: atom_id res chain seq x y z
N MET A 1 -4.27 -16.11 -0.03
CA MET A 1 -3.75 -15.23 1.05
C MET A 1 -4.86 -15.09 2.08
N LEU A 2 -4.64 -14.63 3.33
CA LEU A 2 -5.70 -14.57 4.37
C LEU A 2 -6.82 -13.54 4.12
N LEU A 3 -6.89 -12.90 2.94
CA LEU A 3 -7.76 -11.77 2.65
C LEU A 3 -8.80 -12.05 1.53
N ASP A 4 -8.85 -13.29 1.02
CA ASP A 4 -9.54 -13.59 -0.25
C ASP A 4 -11.09 -13.46 -0.19
N ASN A 5 -11.69 -13.32 1.00
CA ASN A 5 -13.15 -13.37 1.21
C ASN A 5 -13.86 -12.05 1.54
N ASN A 6 -13.17 -10.89 1.56
CA ASN A 6 -13.82 -9.61 1.88
C ASN A 6 -14.03 -8.74 0.63
N LEU A 7 -15.29 -8.43 0.33
CA LEU A 7 -15.70 -7.67 -0.87
C LEU A 7 -15.08 -6.26 -0.95
N ARG A 8 -14.69 -5.63 0.16
CA ARG A 8 -13.96 -4.35 0.17
C ARG A 8 -12.49 -4.49 -0.28
N ILE A 9 -11.90 -5.68 -0.14
CA ILE A 9 -10.50 -5.97 -0.47
C ILE A 9 -10.30 -6.21 -1.98
N LYS A 10 -11.38 -6.31 -2.77
CA LYS A 10 -11.29 -6.49 -4.23
C LYS A 10 -10.49 -5.39 -4.93
N ASN A 11 -10.42 -4.19 -4.35
CA ASN A 11 -9.67 -3.07 -4.92
C ASN A 11 -8.24 -2.91 -4.40
N ILE A 12 -7.72 -3.92 -3.68
CA ILE A 12 -6.37 -3.92 -3.15
C ILE A 12 -5.60 -5.07 -3.81
N MET A 13 -4.34 -4.83 -4.14
CA MET A 13 -3.41 -5.85 -4.57
C MET A 13 -2.16 -5.85 -3.68
N PRO A 14 -1.65 -7.02 -3.29
CA PRO A 14 -0.35 -7.10 -2.64
C PRO A 14 0.76 -6.82 -3.65
N VAL A 15 1.70 -5.96 -3.28
CA VAL A 15 2.89 -5.64 -4.07
C VAL A 15 4.13 -5.61 -3.19
N GLN A 16 5.30 -5.82 -3.79
CA GLN A 16 6.58 -5.66 -3.14
C GLN A 16 7.26 -4.39 -3.65
N ILE A 17 7.78 -3.55 -2.74
CA ILE A 17 8.59 -2.40 -3.15
C ILE A 17 9.96 -2.91 -3.60
N VAL A 18 10.29 -2.72 -4.89
CA VAL A 18 11.55 -3.19 -5.47
C VAL A 18 12.59 -2.07 -5.58
N LYS A 19 12.14 -0.82 -5.68
CA LYS A 19 13.04 0.34 -5.79
C LYS A 19 12.38 1.60 -5.26
N VAL A 20 13.15 2.35 -4.47
CA VAL A 20 12.77 3.68 -3.96
C VAL A 20 13.82 4.68 -4.44
N LEU A 21 13.46 5.55 -5.38
CA LEU A 21 14.33 6.57 -5.94
C LEU A 21 13.51 7.85 -6.09
N TYR A 22 13.74 8.83 -5.22
CA TYR A 22 12.99 10.09 -5.24
C TYR A 22 12.92 10.71 -6.67
N PRO A 23 11.73 11.10 -7.20
CA PRO A 23 10.41 11.09 -6.56
C PRO A 23 9.56 9.85 -6.92
N GLN A 24 10.17 8.73 -7.32
CA GLN A 24 9.52 7.53 -7.81
C GLN A 24 9.68 6.32 -6.86
N ILE A 25 8.64 5.51 -6.80
CA ILE A 25 8.65 4.19 -6.15
C ILE A 25 8.17 3.17 -7.18
N THR A 26 8.99 2.14 -7.41
CA THR A 26 8.64 1.01 -8.27
C THR A 26 8.29 -0.18 -7.41
N VAL A 27 7.16 -0.82 -7.73
CA VAL A 27 6.66 -2.01 -7.06
C VAL A 27 6.47 -3.15 -8.04
N ARG A 28 6.42 -4.38 -7.53
CA ARG A 28 6.14 -5.60 -8.29
C ARG A 28 4.93 -6.32 -7.69
N SER A 29 3.96 -6.68 -8.52
CA SER A 29 2.79 -7.48 -8.11
C SER A 29 3.12 -8.97 -7.96
N GLU A 30 2.21 -9.75 -7.36
CA GLU A 30 2.32 -11.21 -7.31
C GLU A 30 2.45 -11.86 -8.70
N ALA A 31 1.79 -11.29 -9.70
CA ALA A 31 1.88 -11.72 -11.10
C ALA A 31 3.21 -11.36 -11.76
N GLY A 32 4.08 -10.60 -11.08
CA GLY A 32 5.37 -10.16 -11.61
C GLY A 32 5.34 -8.86 -12.41
N GLU A 33 4.19 -8.19 -12.47
CA GLU A 33 4.03 -6.91 -13.17
C GLU A 33 4.68 -5.78 -12.36
N TYR A 34 5.34 -4.85 -13.06
CA TYR A 34 5.94 -3.68 -12.44
C TYR A 34 5.02 -2.47 -12.57
N LEU A 35 4.81 -1.76 -11.46
CA LEU A 35 3.96 -0.59 -11.38
C LEU A 35 4.71 0.56 -10.71
N ILE A 36 4.28 1.79 -11.01
CA ILE A 36 4.75 3.00 -10.34
C ILE A 36 3.68 3.42 -9.33
N VAL A 37 4.11 3.70 -8.09
CA VAL A 37 3.22 4.23 -7.05
C VAL A 37 2.96 5.71 -7.34
N ASN A 38 1.69 6.12 -7.25
CA ASN A 38 1.32 7.52 -7.31
C ASN A 38 1.58 8.18 -5.96
N ILE A 39 2.41 9.23 -5.97
CA ILE A 39 2.83 9.97 -4.78
C ILE A 39 2.08 11.31 -4.74
N SER A 40 1.46 11.64 -3.60
CA SER A 40 0.83 12.96 -3.41
C SER A 40 1.88 14.04 -3.11
N GLU A 41 1.54 15.32 -3.28
CA GLU A 41 2.44 16.43 -2.93
C GLU A 41 2.86 16.41 -1.45
N GLN A 42 1.96 15.98 -0.56
CA GLN A 42 2.23 15.82 0.87
C GLN A 42 3.27 14.73 1.13
N GLN A 43 3.13 13.56 0.49
CA GLN A 43 4.08 12.45 0.59
C GLN A 43 5.42 12.80 -0.07
N LEU A 44 5.39 13.55 -1.17
CA LEU A 44 6.60 14.03 -1.84
C LEU A 44 7.48 14.86 -0.88
N ALA A 45 6.84 15.73 -0.10
CA ALA A 45 7.52 16.57 0.89
C ALA A 45 7.81 15.89 2.24
N ASP A 46 7.34 14.65 2.46
CA ASP A 46 7.47 13.93 3.74
C ASP A 46 8.73 13.04 3.77
N PRO A 47 9.80 13.42 4.50
CA PRO A 47 11.01 12.61 4.58
C PRO A 47 10.80 11.28 5.33
N LEU A 48 9.84 11.20 6.27
CA LEU A 48 9.54 9.97 7.01
C LEU A 48 8.87 8.94 6.10
N PHE A 49 7.99 9.38 5.20
CA PHE A 49 7.42 8.53 4.16
C PHE A 49 8.52 7.86 3.33
N TRP A 50 9.49 8.63 2.83
CA TRP A 50 10.59 8.10 2.03
C TRP A 50 11.52 7.17 2.80
N ALA A 51 11.82 7.46 4.06
CA ALA A 51 12.61 6.58 4.92
C ALA A 51 11.87 5.24 5.14
N THR A 52 10.60 5.31 5.49
CA THR A 52 9.75 4.13 5.71
C THR A 52 9.64 3.27 4.45
N ALA A 53 9.46 3.88 3.28
CA ALA A 53 9.42 3.15 2.01
C ALA A 53 10.73 2.39 1.72
N LYS A 54 11.88 2.99 2.05
CA LYS A 54 13.20 2.33 1.92
C LYS A 54 13.33 1.15 2.89
N ASP A 55 12.88 1.32 4.13
CA ASP A 55 12.94 0.26 5.14
C ASP A 55 12.05 -0.93 4.75
N ILE A 56 10.83 -0.66 4.26
CA ILE A 56 9.92 -1.69 3.72
C ILE A 56 10.57 -2.42 2.54
N ALA A 57 11.19 -1.70 1.60
CA ALA A 57 11.87 -2.29 0.46
C ALA A 57 13.06 -3.17 0.89
N HIS A 58 13.86 -2.70 1.85
CA HIS A 58 15.00 -3.44 2.39
C HIS A 58 14.57 -4.73 3.12
N ALA A 59 13.48 -4.65 3.88
CA ALA A 59 12.86 -5.79 4.54
C ALA A 59 12.10 -6.73 3.58
N LYS A 60 11.99 -6.37 2.28
CA LYS A 60 11.33 -7.15 1.24
C LYS A 60 9.87 -7.46 1.56
N LEU A 61 9.21 -6.59 2.32
CA LEU A 61 7.84 -6.79 2.76
C LEU A 61 6.85 -6.60 1.61
N TRP A 62 5.76 -7.35 1.69
CA TRP A 62 4.59 -7.15 0.83
C TRP A 62 3.68 -6.13 1.48
N VAL A 63 3.22 -5.16 0.70
CA VAL A 63 2.36 -4.06 1.13
C VAL A 63 1.12 -3.97 0.25
N PRO A 64 -0.01 -3.52 0.81
CA PRO A 64 -1.24 -3.31 0.04
C PRO A 64 -1.11 -2.07 -0.85
N LEU A 65 -1.50 -2.22 -2.12
CA LEU A 65 -1.61 -1.14 -3.10
C LEU A 65 -3.04 -1.08 -3.64
N GLY A 66 -3.64 0.11 -3.67
CA GLY A 66 -4.94 0.31 -4.31
C GLY A 66 -4.85 0.11 -5.83
N ARG A 67 -5.74 -0.70 -6.42
CA ARG A 67 -5.72 -1.00 -7.86
C ARG A 67 -6.09 0.20 -8.74
N THR A 68 -6.99 1.07 -8.27
CA THR A 68 -7.48 2.23 -9.05
C THR A 68 -6.46 3.36 -9.10
N TYR A 69 -5.90 3.71 -7.95
CA TYR A 69 -5.07 4.92 -7.81
C TYR A 69 -3.59 4.59 -7.63
N HIS A 70 -3.19 3.32 -7.57
CA HIS A 70 -1.81 2.89 -7.31
C HIS A 70 -1.18 3.62 -6.11
N GLN A 71 -1.95 3.79 -5.05
CA GLN A 71 -1.52 4.41 -3.80
C GLN A 71 -1.24 3.35 -2.75
N LEU A 72 -0.18 3.55 -1.96
CA LEU A 72 0.08 2.76 -0.76
C LEU A 72 -0.96 3.15 0.30
N LEU A 73 -1.58 2.14 0.91
CA LEU A 73 -2.67 2.34 1.85
C LEU A 73 -2.09 2.45 3.27
N ALA A 74 -2.45 3.52 3.98
CA ALA A 74 -1.92 3.83 5.31
C ALA A 74 -2.55 2.94 6.40
N ASP A 75 -3.86 2.70 6.31
CA ASP A 75 -4.64 2.11 7.39
C ASP A 75 -4.99 0.63 7.17
N ASP A 76 -4.70 0.06 5.99
CA ASP A 76 -5.08 -1.32 5.65
C ASP A 76 -4.18 -2.40 6.29
N TRP A 77 -3.24 -2.01 7.16
CA TRP A 77 -2.54 -2.95 8.04
C TRP A 77 -3.38 -3.26 9.29
N VAL A 78 -4.42 -2.47 9.55
CA VAL A 78 -5.36 -2.64 10.65
C VAL A 78 -6.69 -3.06 10.03
N LEU A 79 -7.15 -4.28 10.33
CA LEU A 79 -8.52 -4.65 9.99
C LEU A 79 -9.46 -3.63 10.66
N PRO A 80 -10.48 -3.08 9.97
CA PRO A 80 -11.44 -2.21 10.64
C PRO A 80 -12.01 -2.98 11.83
N GLN A 81 -11.77 -2.47 13.04
CA GLN A 81 -12.35 -3.06 14.24
C GLN A 81 -13.86 -2.98 14.10
N LYS A 82 -14.51 -4.10 14.41
CA LYS A 82 -15.95 -4.34 14.28
C LYS A 82 -16.84 -3.27 14.93
N ASP A 83 -16.26 -2.43 15.78
CA ASP A 83 -16.94 -1.49 16.66
C ASP A 83 -17.32 -0.14 15.99
N GLU A 84 -16.69 0.26 14.88
CA GLU A 84 -17.10 1.48 14.15
C GLU A 84 -18.42 1.32 13.39
N LEU A 85 -18.86 0.08 13.13
CA LEU A 85 -20.13 -0.21 12.46
C LEU A 85 -21.35 -0.08 13.41
N ALA A 86 -21.13 0.07 14.72
CA ALA A 86 -22.21 0.25 15.69
C ALA A 86 -22.72 1.70 15.76
N LEU A 87 -21.96 2.68 15.23
CA LEU A 87 -22.29 4.11 15.26
C LEU A 87 -22.96 4.62 13.99
N LEU A 88 -23.17 3.75 12.99
CA LEU A 88 -23.87 4.06 11.73
C LEU A 88 -25.22 3.33 11.62
N LYS A 89 -25.93 3.17 12.75
CA LYS A 89 -27.33 2.73 12.78
C LYS A 89 -28.24 3.86 13.20
#